data_AF-A0A355B9T7-F1
#
_entry.id   AF-A0A355B9T7-F1
#
_cell.length_a   1.000
_cell.length_b   1.000
_cell.length_c   1.000
_cell.angle_alpha   90.00
_cell.angle_beta   90.00
_cell.angle_gamma   90.00
#
_symmetry.space_group_name_H-M   'P 1'
#
loop_
_entity.id
_entity.type
_entity.pdbx_description
1 polymer ?
#
loop_
_entity_poly.entity_id
_entity_poly.type
_entity_poly.pdbx_seq_one_letter_code
_entity_poly.pdbx_strand_id
1 'polypeptide(L)' 'MEQLTGKKILITGGAGFIGSNLCDYFLNNNNQVICLDNFATG' A
#
# COMPACT_ATOMS: atom_id res chain seq x y z
N MET A 1 -2.84 19.64 -1.11
CA MET A 1 -3.57 18.54 -0.45
C MET A 1 -2.71 18.02 0.68
N GLU A 2 -3.32 17.71 1.81
CA GLU A 2 -2.61 17.10 2.94
C GLU A 2 -2.33 15.62 2.61
N GLN A 3 -1.07 15.19 2.74
CA GLN A 3 -0.71 13.79 2.50
C GLN A 3 -0.93 12.96 3.77
N LEU A 4 -1.36 11.70 3.58
CA LEU A 4 -1.44 10.72 4.66
C LEU A 4 -0.02 10.42 5.17
N THR A 5 0.23 10.71 6.45
CA THR A 5 1.51 10.43 7.12
C THR A 5 1.28 9.92 8.55
N GLY A 6 2.18 9.05 9.01
CA GLY A 6 2.11 8.45 10.35
C GLY A 6 0.90 7.55 10.58
N LYS A 7 0.27 7.04 9.52
CA LYS A 7 -0.90 6.14 9.61
C LYS A 7 -0.48 4.67 9.46
N LYS A 8 -1.37 3.78 9.93
CA LYS A 8 -1.35 2.36 9.57
C LYS A 8 -2.36 2.11 8.46
N ILE A 9 -1.91 1.58 7.33
CA ILE A 9 -2.72 1.44 6.11
C ILE A 9 -2.75 -0.04 5.72
N LEU A 10 -3.94 -0.58 5.48
CA LEU A 10 -4.14 -1.91 4.89
C LEU A 10 -4.41 -1.73 3.39
N ILE A 11 -3.62 -2.41 2.55
CA ILE A 11 -3.82 -2.44 1.10
C ILE A 11 -4.17 -3.87 0.71
N THR A 12 -5.38 -4.07 0.18
CA THR A 12 -5.81 -5.33 -0.42
C THR A 12 -5.38 -5.38 -1.89
N GLY A 13 -4.93 -6.53 -2.38
CA GLY A 13 -4.38 -6.63 -3.74
C GLY A 13 -3.01 -5.94 -3.87
N GLY A 14 -2.27 -5.83 -2.76
CA GLY A 14 -1.04 -5.05 -2.69
C GLY A 14 0.15 -5.64 -3.44
N ALA A 15 0.07 -6.86 -3.96
CA ALA A 15 1.09 -7.45 -4.82
C ALA A 15 0.85 -7.19 -6.33
N GLY A 16 -0.35 -6.74 -6.71
CA GLY A 16 -0.68 -6.38 -8.11
C GLY A 16 -0.02 -5.06 -8.57
N PHE A 17 -0.16 -4.73 -9.86
CA PHE A 17 0.48 -3.54 -10.47
C PHE A 17 0.17 -2.24 -9.69
N ILE A 18 -1.10 -1.94 -9.44
CA ILE A 18 -1.49 -0.71 -8.71
C ILE A 18 -1.17 -0.84 -7.22
N GLY A 19 -1.47 -2.00 -6.63
CA GLY A 19 -1.31 -2.22 -5.20
C GLY A 19 0.13 -2.08 -4.72
N SER A 20 1.09 -2.60 -5.48
CA SER A 20 2.52 -2.52 -5.17
C SER A 20 3.03 -1.07 -5.24
N ASN A 21 2.66 -0.32 -6.28
CA ASN A 21 2.99 1.10 -6.39
C ASN A 21 2.38 1.93 -5.25
N LEU A 22 1.16 1.62 -4.82
CA LEU A 22 0.55 2.26 -3.66
C LEU A 22 1.27 1.91 -2.35
N CYS A 23 1.70 0.65 -2.18
CA CYS A 23 2.50 0.25 -1.03
C CYS A 23 3.77 1.10 -0.95
N ASP A 24 4.52 1.21 -2.05
CA ASP A 24 5.75 2.00 -2.11
C ASP A 24 5.49 3.49 -1.85
N TYR A 25 4.45 4.05 -2.46
CA TYR A 25 4.07 5.44 -2.25
C TYR A 25 3.78 5.75 -0.77
N PHE A 26 2.98 4.91 -0.09
CA PHE A 26 2.64 5.16 1.31
C PHE A 26 3.77 4.86 2.28
N LEU A 27 4.59 3.84 2.01
CA LEU A 27 5.81 3.56 2.78
C LEU A 27 6.77 4.76 2.73
N ASN A 28 6.97 5.35 1.56
CA ASN A 28 7.82 6.52 1.37
C ASN A 28 7.28 7.79 2.06
N ASN A 29 6.00 7.81 2.43
CA ASN A 29 5.34 8.93 3.12
C ASN A 29 5.26 8.75 4.65
N ASN A 30 6.17 7.98 5.25
CA ASN A 30 6.22 7.67 6.69
C ASN A 30 4.94 7.00 7.22
N ASN A 31 4.35 6.10 6.44
CA ASN A 31 3.24 5.26 6.91
C ASN A 31 3.73 3.83 7.14
N GLN A 32 3.03 3.13 8.03
CA GLN A 32 3.14 1.68 8.15
C GLN A 32 2.11 1.04 7.20
N VAL A 33 2.56 0.23 6.27
CA VAL A 33 1.69 -0.44 5.28
C VAL A 33 1.64 -1.93 5.57
N ILE A 34 0.44 -2.50 5.54
CA ILE A 34 0.17 -3.93 5.59
C ILE A 34 -0.42 -4.31 4.22
N CYS A 35 0.28 -5.17 3.48
CA CYS A 35 -0.21 -5.73 2.23
C CYS A 35 -0.97 -7.03 2.52
N LEU A 36 -2.19 -7.14 1.99
CA LEU A 36 -2.98 -8.37 1.99
C LEU A 36 -3.29 -8.74 0.54
N ASP A 37 -2.79 -9.87 0.07
CA ASP A 37 -3.01 -10.34 -1.28
C ASP A 37 -3.29 -11.85 -1.29
N ASN A 38 -4.14 -12.28 -2.22
CA ASN A 38 -4.46 -13.69 -2.43
C ASN A 38 -3.70 -14.29 -3.64
N PHE A 39 -2.95 -13.48 -4.38
CA PHE A 39 -2.17 -13.84 -5.57
C PHE A 39 -2.99 -14.57 -6.65
N ALA A 40 -4.30 -14.34 -6.70
CA ALA A 40 -5.17 -15.07 -7.62
C ALA A 40 -4.93 -14.68 -9.09
N THR A 41 -4.57 -13.42 -9.34
CA THR A 41 -4.26 -12.85 -10.66
C THR A 41 -3.28 -11.68 -10.49
N GLY A 42 -2.41 -11.44 -11.48
CA GLY A 42 -1.43 -10.34 -11.49
C GLY A 42 -1.61 -9.39 -12.67
#